data_AF-A0A1H6T2Y8-F1
#
_entry.id   AF-A0A1H6T2Y8-F1
#
_cell.length_a   1.000
_cell.length_b   1.000
_cell.length_c   1.000
_cell.angle_alpha   90.00
_cell.angle_beta   90.00
_cell.angle_gamma   90.00
#
_symmetry.space_group_name_H-M   'P 1'
#
loop_
_entity.id
_entity.type
_entity.pdbx_description
1 polymer ?
#
loop_
_entity_poly.entity_id
_entity_poly.type
_entity_poly.pdbx_seq_one_letter_code
_entity_poly.pdbx_strand_id
1 'polypeptide(L)'
;MNAALFSAHGPEHGASVGPALLVPLLAGWLYLAAALRQRAPEGAGWSHWRTAAFAVGCALLATALLLPADGFTAHMWQHLLLGMLAPLGLVLGAPGILALRTVDRRAGRAALRVLRHPATRWLTHPITGLLLTAGGLWLLYLTPLYRATLSSPALHDLVNLHFLLSGLLFTWSIAGPEPTGHRPRVPVRLVVLGAAVVAHAALAQLMYAGLFVDVPAPPEQLRAGATVMYYGGDLAEILLALTLLTTWRPQPRQRPTPVLRSSAGVQPGVKRGPLLYLRR
;
A
#
# COMPACT_ATOMS: atom_id res chain seq x y z
N MET A 1 43.34 -25.76 -37.53
CA MET A 1 42.78 -24.78 -38.49
C MET A 1 41.34 -25.19 -38.74
N ASN A 2 40.28 -24.51 -38.31
CA ASN A 2 40.14 -23.10 -37.93
C ASN A 2 39.21 -22.97 -36.71
N ALA A 3 39.79 -22.44 -35.63
CA ALA A 3 39.07 -21.71 -34.60
C ALA A 3 38.92 -20.28 -35.13
N ALA A 4 37.71 -19.85 -35.54
CA ALA A 4 37.35 -18.43 -35.74
C ALA A 4 35.92 -18.24 -36.30
N LEU A 5 34.86 -18.84 -35.72
CA LEU A 5 33.48 -18.42 -36.04
C LEU A 5 32.51 -18.49 -34.85
N PHE A 6 33.01 -18.39 -33.62
CA PHE A 6 32.19 -18.16 -32.43
C PHE A 6 32.52 -16.79 -31.83
N SER A 7 32.32 -15.74 -32.63
CA SER A 7 32.32 -14.36 -32.15
C SER A 7 31.15 -13.61 -32.77
N ALA A 8 29.97 -13.92 -32.24
CA ALA A 8 28.87 -12.97 -32.17
C ALA A 8 28.54 -12.83 -30.69
N HIS A 9 29.42 -12.15 -29.96
CA HIS A 9 29.01 -11.51 -28.71
C HIS A 9 27.95 -10.50 -29.12
N GLY A 10 26.68 -10.85 -28.90
CA GLY A 10 25.59 -9.89 -28.91
C GLY A 10 25.95 -8.73 -27.98
N PRO A 11 25.40 -7.53 -28.22
CA PRO A 11 25.72 -6.38 -27.40
C PRO A 11 25.50 -6.76 -25.94
N GLU A 12 26.60 -6.75 -25.20
CA GLU A 12 26.66 -6.80 -23.76
C GLU A 12 25.51 -5.93 -23.25
N HIS A 13 24.43 -6.56 -22.76
CA HIS A 13 23.46 -5.87 -21.92
C HIS A 13 24.18 -5.67 -20.60
N GLY A 14 25.18 -4.78 -20.62
CA GLY A 14 25.73 -4.19 -19.42
C GLY A 14 24.52 -3.74 -18.64
N ALA A 15 24.43 -4.20 -17.39
CA ALA A 15 23.44 -3.81 -16.42
C ALA A 15 23.48 -2.28 -16.28
N SER A 16 22.90 -1.58 -17.24
CA SER A 16 22.64 -0.17 -17.16
C SER A 16 21.61 -0.10 -16.06
N VAL A 17 22.04 0.41 -14.92
CA VAL A 17 21.17 0.76 -13.81
C VAL A 17 20.16 1.74 -14.41
N GLY A 18 19.03 1.21 -14.87
CA GLY A 18 18.06 2.00 -15.62
C GLY A 18 17.60 3.19 -14.78
N PRO A 19 17.18 4.30 -15.39
CA PRO A 19 16.70 5.47 -14.65
C PRO A 19 15.59 5.12 -13.65
N ALA A 20 14.86 4.03 -13.87
CA ALA A 20 13.87 3.49 -12.93
C ALA A 20 14.46 3.13 -11.55
N LEU A 21 15.71 2.68 -11.45
CA LEU A 21 16.36 2.35 -10.17
C LEU A 21 16.70 3.58 -9.33
N LEU A 22 16.75 4.77 -9.95
CA LEU A 22 16.88 6.02 -9.20
C LEU A 22 15.66 6.25 -8.31
N VAL A 23 14.49 5.72 -8.66
CA VAL A 23 13.26 5.90 -7.88
C VAL A 23 13.36 5.25 -6.48
N PRO A 24 13.60 3.93 -6.32
CA PRO A 24 13.74 3.33 -5.00
C PRO A 24 14.95 3.88 -4.22
N LEU A 25 16.05 4.20 -4.91
CA LEU A 25 17.25 4.75 -4.27
C LEU A 25 17.00 6.16 -3.72
N LEU A 26 16.43 7.05 -4.53
CA LEU A 26 16.10 8.41 -4.11
C LEU A 26 15.03 8.40 -3.01
N ALA A 27 14.00 7.56 -3.14
CA ALA A 27 12.97 7.40 -2.11
C ALA A 27 13.59 6.91 -0.79
N GLY A 28 14.46 5.90 -0.84
CA GLY A 28 15.21 5.36 0.30
C GLY A 28 16.08 6.42 0.97
N TRP A 29 16.85 7.17 0.18
CA TRP A 29 17.72 8.22 0.66
C TRP A 29 16.95 9.36 1.33
N LEU A 30 15.90 9.88 0.67
CA LEU A 30 15.05 10.93 1.21
C LEU A 30 14.37 10.50 2.50
N TYR A 31 13.86 9.26 2.55
CA TYR A 31 13.24 8.71 3.75
C TYR A 31 14.25 8.59 4.89
N LEU A 32 15.45 8.07 4.63
CA LEU A 32 16.48 7.91 5.65
C LEU A 32 16.94 9.28 6.19
N ALA A 33 17.18 10.24 5.31
CA ALA A 33 17.51 11.61 5.69
C ALA A 33 16.42 12.23 6.59
N ALA A 34 15.14 12.09 6.20
CA ALA A 34 14.01 12.54 6.99
C ALA A 34 13.92 11.83 8.36
N ALA A 35 14.14 10.51 8.41
CA ALA A 35 14.11 9.73 9.64
C ALA A 35 15.26 10.09 10.59
N LEU A 36 16.46 10.37 10.06
CA LEU A 36 17.62 10.81 10.85
C LEU A 36 17.40 12.20 11.45
N ARG A 37 16.76 13.13 10.73
CA ARG A 37 16.40 14.47 11.25
C ARG A 37 15.41 14.41 12.42
N GLN A 38 14.63 13.34 12.53
CA GLN A 38 13.69 13.12 13.64
C GLN A 38 14.35 12.52 14.89
N ARG A 39 15.66 12.24 14.87
CA ARG A 39 16.43 11.74 16.03
C ARG A 39 16.86 12.87 16.99
N ALA A 40 16.00 13.87 17.20
CA ALA A 40 16.31 14.97 18.10
C ALA A 40 16.38 14.49 19.57
N PRO A 41 17.22 15.11 20.43
CA PRO A 41 17.52 14.59 21.78
C PRO A 41 16.34 14.55 22.76
N GLU A 42 15.31 15.36 22.54
CA GLU A 42 14.27 15.64 23.54
C GLU A 42 12.91 14.95 23.26
N GLY A 43 12.85 14.00 22.33
CA GLY A 43 11.60 13.33 21.95
C GLY A 43 11.72 11.85 21.62
N ALA A 44 10.59 11.15 21.64
CA ALA A 44 10.50 9.79 21.11
C ALA A 44 10.79 9.83 19.60
N GLY A 45 11.99 9.41 19.20
CA GLY A 45 12.48 9.44 17.82
C GLY A 45 11.65 8.61 16.82
N TRP A 46 12.12 8.51 15.58
CA TRP A 46 11.45 7.71 14.55
C TRP A 46 11.65 6.21 14.75
N SER A 47 10.58 5.43 14.55
CA SER A 47 10.59 3.97 14.80
C SER A 47 11.55 3.24 13.84
N HIS A 48 12.52 2.52 14.41
CA HIS A 48 13.47 1.70 13.65
C HIS A 48 12.79 0.64 12.78
N TRP A 49 11.70 0.02 13.28
CA TRP A 49 10.90 -0.93 12.51
C TRP A 49 10.33 -0.31 11.23
N ARG A 50 9.83 0.94 11.30
CA ARG A 50 9.31 1.64 10.11
C ARG A 50 10.40 1.91 9.09
N THR A 51 11.59 2.30 9.55
CA THR A 51 12.75 2.47 8.66
C THR A 51 13.16 1.16 8.01
N ALA A 52 13.23 0.07 8.77
CA ALA A 52 13.56 -1.25 8.23
C ALA A 52 12.52 -1.72 7.19
N ALA A 53 11.22 -1.60 7.50
CA ALA A 53 10.15 -1.96 6.58
C ALA A 53 10.21 -1.14 5.27
N PHE A 54 10.48 0.16 5.36
CA PHE A 54 10.62 1.01 4.17
C PHE A 54 11.85 0.61 3.34
N ALA A 55 12.99 0.36 3.98
CA ALA A 55 14.21 -0.07 3.31
C ALA A 55 14.02 -1.42 2.60
N VAL A 56 13.35 -2.37 3.25
CA VAL A 56 12.96 -3.65 2.62
C VAL A 56 12.04 -3.41 1.43
N GLY A 57 11.05 -2.52 1.53
CA GLY A 57 10.18 -2.15 0.41
C GLY A 57 10.97 -1.57 -0.78
N CYS A 58 11.92 -0.67 -0.53
CA CYS A 58 12.82 -0.12 -1.55
C CYS A 58 13.71 -1.20 -2.18
N ALA A 59 14.24 -2.12 -1.38
CA ALA A 59 15.07 -3.23 -1.86
C ALA A 59 14.25 -4.16 -2.77
N LEU A 60 13.04 -4.56 -2.36
CA LEU A 60 12.15 -5.39 -3.17
C LEU A 60 11.76 -4.70 -4.49
N LEU A 61 11.48 -3.38 -4.44
CA LEU A 61 11.22 -2.59 -5.64
C LEU A 61 12.43 -2.58 -6.58
N ALA A 62 13.64 -2.35 -6.06
CA ALA A 62 14.86 -2.38 -6.85
C ALA A 62 15.12 -3.78 -7.45
N THR A 63 14.93 -4.85 -6.66
CA THR A 63 15.04 -6.24 -7.15
C THR A 63 14.05 -6.51 -8.27
N ALA A 64 12.81 -6.05 -8.16
CA ALA A 64 11.82 -6.26 -9.21
C ALA A 64 12.18 -5.53 -10.51
N LEU A 65 12.75 -4.32 -10.41
CA LEU A 65 13.19 -3.53 -11.57
C LEU A 65 14.47 -4.08 -12.23
N LEU A 66 15.29 -4.81 -11.47
CA LEU A 66 16.49 -5.48 -11.96
C LEU A 66 16.22 -6.88 -12.51
N LEU A 67 15.04 -7.44 -12.24
CA LEU A 67 14.72 -8.79 -12.65
C LEU A 67 14.63 -8.84 -14.19
N PRO A 68 15.41 -9.71 -14.85
CA PRO A 68 15.34 -9.84 -16.30
C PRO A 68 13.92 -10.21 -16.73
N ALA A 69 13.46 -9.64 -17.84
CA ALA A 69 12.16 -9.97 -18.44
C ALA A 69 12.20 -11.31 -19.23
N ASP A 70 12.93 -12.29 -18.70
CA ASP A 70 13.21 -13.57 -19.37
C ASP A 70 12.09 -14.58 -19.08
N GLY A 71 11.01 -14.45 -19.84
CA GLY A 71 9.88 -15.38 -19.82
C GLY A 71 8.84 -15.11 -18.73
N PHE A 72 7.77 -15.90 -18.78
CA PHE A 72 6.56 -15.62 -17.99
C PHE A 72 6.76 -15.78 -16.49
N THR A 73 7.56 -16.76 -16.06
CA THR A 73 7.83 -16.99 -14.63
C THR A 73 8.62 -15.85 -13.99
N ALA A 74 9.60 -15.28 -14.70
CA ALA A 74 10.32 -14.10 -14.23
C ALA A 74 9.39 -12.89 -14.14
N HIS A 75 8.52 -12.70 -15.15
CA HIS A 75 7.48 -11.68 -15.10
C HIS A 75 6.52 -11.85 -13.90
N MET A 76 6.14 -13.08 -13.52
CA MET A 76 5.33 -13.30 -12.32
C MET A 76 6.03 -12.87 -11.03
N TRP A 77 7.33 -13.13 -10.91
CA TRP A 77 8.11 -12.65 -9.77
C TRP A 77 8.20 -11.13 -9.73
N GLN A 78 8.46 -10.50 -10.87
CA GLN A 78 8.47 -9.05 -11.01
C GLN A 78 7.12 -8.45 -10.61
N HIS A 79 6.02 -9.01 -11.12
CA HIS A 79 4.66 -8.61 -10.77
C HIS A 79 4.40 -8.73 -9.27
N LEU A 80 4.75 -9.86 -8.64
CA LEU A 80 4.53 -10.11 -7.22
C LEU A 80 5.30 -9.09 -6.34
N LEU A 81 6.56 -8.85 -6.68
CA LEU A 81 7.42 -7.92 -5.96
C LEU A 81 6.89 -6.48 -6.10
N LEU A 82 6.52 -6.05 -7.31
CA LEU A 82 6.03 -4.70 -7.58
C LEU A 82 4.63 -4.45 -7.03
N GLY A 83 3.71 -5.40 -7.24
CA GLY A 83 2.28 -5.24 -6.98
C GLY A 83 1.87 -5.52 -5.54
N MET A 84 2.65 -6.33 -4.81
CA MET A 84 2.23 -6.81 -3.47
C MET A 84 3.30 -6.58 -2.40
N LEU A 85 4.50 -7.15 -2.58
CA LEU A 85 5.50 -7.19 -1.49
C LEU A 85 6.20 -5.84 -1.26
N ALA A 86 6.65 -5.15 -2.30
CA ALA A 86 7.27 -3.83 -2.15
C ALA A 86 6.28 -2.78 -1.58
N PRO A 87 5.03 -2.68 -2.09
CA PRO A 87 4.01 -1.81 -1.52
C PRO A 87 3.79 -2.02 -0.03
N LEU A 88 3.79 -3.27 0.44
CA LEU A 88 3.65 -3.59 1.86
C LEU A 88 4.73 -2.92 2.71
N GLY A 89 6.00 -3.13 2.36
CA GLY A 89 7.13 -2.50 3.07
C GLY A 89 7.08 -0.97 3.02
N LEU A 90 6.83 -0.41 1.84
CA LEU A 90 6.77 1.04 1.62
C LEU A 90 5.66 1.71 2.44
N VAL A 91 4.48 1.09 2.53
CA VAL A 91 3.34 1.62 3.29
C VAL A 91 3.56 1.49 4.80
N LEU A 92 4.10 0.37 5.28
CA LEU A 92 4.41 0.16 6.69
C LEU A 92 5.46 1.16 7.21
N GLY A 93 6.35 1.60 6.33
CA GLY A 93 7.27 2.70 6.57
C GLY A 93 6.59 4.03 6.94
N ALA A 94 5.30 4.20 6.71
CA ALA A 94 4.56 5.44 6.97
C ALA A 94 5.23 6.72 6.40
N PRO A 95 5.70 6.72 5.15
CA PRO A 95 6.42 7.86 4.56
C PRO A 95 5.59 9.16 4.62
N GLY A 96 4.27 9.07 4.45
CA GLY A 96 3.38 10.23 4.57
C GLY A 96 3.37 10.84 5.98
N ILE A 97 3.44 10.03 7.04
CA ILE A 97 3.52 10.54 8.41
C ILE A 97 4.90 11.17 8.66
N LEU A 98 5.97 10.54 8.17
CA LEU A 98 7.32 11.08 8.28
C LEU A 98 7.42 12.45 7.58
N ALA A 99 6.91 12.53 6.35
CA ALA A 99 6.85 13.76 5.57
C ALA A 99 6.08 14.87 6.33
N LEU A 100 4.91 14.56 6.88
CA LEU A 100 4.11 15.52 7.67
C LEU A 100 4.83 16.02 8.92
N ARG A 101 5.75 15.23 9.50
CA ARG A 101 6.57 15.65 10.65
C ARG A 101 7.80 16.48 10.24
N THR A 102 8.27 16.37 8.99
CA THR A 102 9.46 17.09 8.51
C THR A 102 9.15 18.38 7.76
N VAL A 103 7.94 18.52 7.19
CA VAL A 103 7.55 19.72 6.45
C VAL A 103 7.01 20.81 7.37
N ASP A 104 7.12 22.06 6.93
CA ASP A 104 6.60 23.21 7.64
C ASP A 104 5.09 23.12 7.85
N ARG A 105 4.58 23.74 8.93
CA ARG A 105 3.16 23.69 9.30
C ARG A 105 2.20 24.13 8.17
N ARG A 106 2.60 25.07 7.32
CA ARG A 106 1.78 25.55 6.17
C ARG A 106 1.64 24.47 5.10
N ALA A 107 2.76 23.83 4.72
CA ALA A 107 2.78 22.73 3.76
C ALA A 107 2.05 21.50 4.31
N GLY A 108 2.27 21.15 5.58
CA GLY A 108 1.55 20.05 6.24
C GLY A 108 0.03 20.24 6.26
N ARG A 109 -0.45 21.47 6.51
CA ARG A 109 -1.89 21.80 6.42
C ARG A 109 -2.44 21.73 5.00
N ALA A 110 -1.66 22.09 3.98
CA ALA A 110 -2.08 21.94 2.59
C ALA A 110 -2.19 20.45 2.20
N ALA A 111 -1.19 19.64 2.55
CA ALA A 111 -1.21 18.19 2.32
C ALA A 111 -2.41 17.52 3.00
N LEU A 112 -2.71 17.87 4.25
CA LEU A 112 -3.89 17.37 4.95
C LEU A 112 -5.21 17.82 4.32
N ARG A 113 -5.27 19.02 3.72
CA ARG A 113 -6.47 19.47 2.99
C ARG A 113 -6.72 18.63 1.74
N VAL A 114 -5.67 18.33 0.97
CA VAL A 114 -5.76 17.42 -0.18
C VAL A 114 -6.20 16.03 0.26
N LEU A 115 -5.58 15.49 1.33
CA LEU A 115 -5.91 14.16 1.84
C LEU A 115 -7.35 14.04 2.38
N ARG A 116 -7.94 15.16 2.82
CA ARG A 116 -9.33 15.24 3.27
C ARG A 116 -10.33 15.51 2.14
N HIS A 117 -9.87 15.71 0.91
CA HIS A 117 -10.75 15.96 -0.22
C HIS A 117 -11.63 14.72 -0.49
N PRO A 118 -12.93 14.88 -0.78
CA PRO A 118 -13.83 13.76 -1.02
C PRO A 118 -13.37 12.84 -2.16
N ALA A 119 -12.78 13.39 -3.23
CA ALA A 119 -12.21 12.57 -4.31
C ALA A 119 -11.11 11.62 -3.80
N THR A 120 -10.27 12.09 -2.88
CA THR A 120 -9.26 11.25 -2.25
C THR A 120 -9.91 10.14 -1.45
N ARG A 121 -11.03 10.39 -0.77
CA ARG A 121 -11.80 9.36 -0.03
C ARG A 121 -12.29 8.22 -0.93
N TRP A 122 -12.74 8.52 -2.14
CA TRP A 122 -13.14 7.51 -3.12
C TRP A 122 -11.96 6.70 -3.62
N LEU A 123 -10.87 7.37 -3.98
CA LEU A 123 -9.65 6.71 -4.46
C LEU A 123 -9.05 5.80 -3.38
N THR A 124 -9.06 6.27 -2.14
CA THR A 124 -8.51 5.59 -0.95
C THR A 124 -9.42 4.52 -0.37
N HIS A 125 -10.59 4.29 -0.95
CA HIS A 125 -11.50 3.26 -0.50
C HIS A 125 -10.96 1.85 -0.84
N PRO A 126 -11.05 0.87 0.08
CA PRO A 126 -10.54 -0.49 -0.15
C PRO A 126 -11.09 -1.17 -1.40
N ILE A 127 -12.36 -0.93 -1.74
CA ILE A 127 -12.98 -1.47 -2.96
C ILE A 127 -12.29 -0.92 -4.21
N THR A 128 -11.94 0.37 -4.23
CA THR A 128 -11.22 0.97 -5.36
C THR A 128 -9.84 0.34 -5.51
N GLY A 129 -9.13 0.14 -4.40
CA GLY A 129 -7.85 -0.58 -4.41
C GLY A 129 -8.00 -2.02 -4.92
N LEU A 130 -9.04 -2.75 -4.49
CA LEU A 130 -9.34 -4.10 -4.96
C LEU A 130 -9.61 -4.13 -6.48
N LEU A 131 -10.44 -3.22 -6.98
CA LEU A 131 -10.77 -3.16 -8.41
C LEU A 131 -9.54 -2.84 -9.26
N LEU A 132 -8.67 -1.92 -8.81
CA LEU A 132 -7.46 -1.57 -9.55
C LEU A 132 -6.41 -2.68 -9.52
N THR A 133 -6.28 -3.40 -8.39
CA THR A 133 -5.32 -4.51 -8.24
C THR A 133 -5.86 -5.77 -8.92
N ALA A 134 -6.88 -6.41 -8.34
CA ALA A 134 -7.44 -7.65 -8.86
C ALA A 134 -8.07 -7.45 -10.25
N GLY A 135 -8.86 -6.39 -10.45
CA GLY A 135 -9.47 -6.13 -11.75
C GLY A 135 -8.43 -5.84 -12.84
N GLY A 136 -7.38 -5.09 -12.52
CA GLY A 136 -6.26 -4.85 -13.45
C GLY A 136 -5.51 -6.14 -13.80
N LEU A 137 -5.31 -7.02 -12.81
CA LEU A 137 -4.66 -8.33 -13.01
C LEU A 137 -5.48 -9.25 -13.92
N TRP A 138 -6.78 -9.35 -13.64
CA TRP A 138 -7.70 -10.13 -14.46
C TRP A 138 -7.74 -9.60 -15.89
N LEU A 139 -7.82 -8.28 -16.07
CA LEU A 139 -7.80 -7.67 -17.40
C LEU A 139 -6.49 -7.97 -18.14
N LEU A 140 -5.34 -7.92 -17.45
CA LEU A 140 -4.05 -8.18 -18.07
C LEU A 140 -3.94 -9.60 -18.65
N TYR A 141 -4.39 -10.61 -17.89
CA TYR A 141 -4.19 -12.01 -18.27
C TYR A 141 -5.35 -12.66 -19.03
N LEU A 142 -6.58 -12.14 -18.94
CA LEU A 142 -7.73 -12.66 -19.71
C LEU A 142 -7.90 -11.96 -21.06
N THR A 143 -7.11 -10.93 -21.35
CA THR A 143 -7.19 -10.18 -22.61
C THR A 143 -5.82 -10.10 -23.31
N PRO A 144 -5.76 -9.64 -24.57
CA PRO A 144 -4.51 -9.47 -25.30
C PRO A 144 -3.55 -8.41 -24.74
N LEU A 145 -3.90 -7.79 -23.61
CA LEU A 145 -3.09 -6.75 -23.00
C LEU A 145 -1.69 -7.27 -22.63
N TYR A 146 -1.57 -8.49 -22.08
CA TYR A 146 -0.25 -9.07 -21.80
C TYR A 146 0.59 -9.20 -23.08
N ARG A 147 0.01 -9.69 -24.18
CA ARG A 147 0.69 -9.77 -25.49
C ARG A 147 1.15 -8.41 -25.99
N ALA A 148 0.34 -7.37 -25.80
CA ALA A 148 0.70 -6.00 -26.14
C ALA A 148 1.89 -5.47 -25.31
N THR A 149 2.04 -5.91 -24.06
CA THR A 149 3.23 -5.53 -23.25
C THR A 149 4.53 -6.15 -23.78
N LEU A 150 4.46 -7.30 -24.46
CA LEU A 150 5.65 -7.94 -25.05
C LEU A 150 6.16 -7.21 -26.29
N SER A 151 5.28 -6.52 -27.01
CA SER A 151 5.65 -5.76 -28.22
C SER A 151 5.92 -4.28 -27.97
N SER A 152 5.52 -3.74 -26.81
CA SER A 152 5.68 -2.33 -26.47
C SER A 152 6.30 -2.14 -25.08
N PRO A 153 7.57 -1.69 -25.01
CA PRO A 153 8.22 -1.37 -23.74
C PRO A 153 7.47 -0.32 -22.93
N ALA A 154 6.89 0.69 -23.60
CA ALA A 154 6.11 1.73 -22.94
C ALA A 154 4.84 1.17 -22.27
N LEU A 155 4.15 0.21 -22.90
CA LEU A 155 3.00 -0.46 -22.27
C LEU A 155 3.44 -1.36 -21.12
N HIS A 156 4.57 -2.05 -21.24
CA HIS A 156 5.14 -2.83 -20.16
C HIS A 156 5.42 -1.96 -18.92
N ASP A 157 6.07 -0.82 -19.10
CA ASP A 157 6.36 0.15 -18.03
C ASP A 157 5.08 0.72 -17.42
N LEU A 158 4.08 1.03 -18.25
CA LEU A 158 2.78 1.53 -17.78
C LEU A 158 2.06 0.49 -16.91
N VAL A 159 2.09 -0.78 -17.30
CA VAL A 159 1.50 -1.89 -16.54
C VAL A 159 2.26 -2.09 -15.21
N ASN A 160 3.60 -2.03 -15.23
CA ASN A 160 4.41 -2.09 -14.01
C ASN A 160 4.11 -0.93 -13.05
N LEU A 161 3.98 0.29 -13.59
CA LEU A 161 3.60 1.47 -12.83
C LEU A 161 2.18 1.31 -12.24
N HIS A 162 1.23 0.82 -13.04
CA HIS A 162 -0.13 0.53 -12.57
C HIS A 162 -0.11 -0.48 -11.42
N PHE A 163 0.66 -1.57 -11.52
CA PHE A 163 0.76 -2.55 -10.44
C PHE A 163 1.36 -1.96 -9.17
N LEU A 164 2.43 -1.17 -9.28
CA LEU A 164 3.02 -0.50 -8.12
C LEU A 164 2.03 0.46 -7.47
N LEU A 165 1.37 1.31 -8.25
CA LEU A 165 0.43 2.32 -7.73
C LEU A 165 -0.83 1.70 -7.14
N SER A 166 -1.42 0.71 -7.81
CA SER A 166 -2.59 -0.01 -7.32
C SER A 166 -2.26 -0.81 -6.06
N GLY A 167 -1.09 -1.47 -6.02
CA GLY A 167 -0.58 -2.18 -4.85
C GLY A 167 -0.36 -1.26 -3.65
N LEU A 168 0.27 -0.10 -3.87
CA LEU A 168 0.44 0.94 -2.84
C LEU A 168 -0.89 1.43 -2.30
N LEU A 169 -1.84 1.71 -3.19
CA LEU A 169 -3.17 2.20 -2.84
C LEU A 169 -3.96 1.14 -2.06
N PHE A 170 -3.97 -0.11 -2.53
CA PHE A 170 -4.67 -1.22 -1.89
C PHE A 170 -4.07 -1.49 -0.51
N THR A 171 -2.75 -1.67 -0.42
CA THR A 171 -2.04 -1.86 0.85
C THR A 171 -2.30 -0.71 1.82
N TRP A 172 -2.23 0.54 1.35
CA TRP A 172 -2.50 1.70 2.19
C TRP A 172 -3.96 1.73 2.65
N SER A 173 -4.93 1.39 1.81
CA SER A 173 -6.36 1.32 2.17
C SER A 173 -6.64 0.20 3.19
N ILE A 174 -5.93 -0.92 3.08
CA ILE A 174 -6.12 -2.12 3.89
C ILE A 174 -5.31 -2.09 5.17
N ALA A 175 -4.10 -1.54 5.24
CA ALA A 175 -3.23 -1.60 6.43
C ALA A 175 -2.40 -0.34 6.69
N GLY A 176 -2.54 0.71 5.87
CA GLY A 176 -1.73 1.92 6.00
C GLY A 176 -1.94 2.68 7.31
N PRO A 177 -1.01 3.56 7.70
CA PRO A 177 -1.24 4.53 8.78
C PRO A 177 -2.22 5.61 8.30
N GLU A 178 -3.28 5.87 9.07
CA GLU A 178 -4.30 6.87 8.72
C GLU A 178 -4.12 8.18 9.51
N PRO A 179 -3.89 9.34 8.85
CA PRO A 179 -3.80 10.63 9.53
C PRO A 179 -5.16 11.29 9.81
N THR A 180 -6.21 10.94 9.06
CA THR A 180 -7.45 11.74 8.98
C THR A 180 -8.69 11.04 9.55
N GLY A 181 -8.62 9.77 9.96
CA GLY A 181 -9.67 9.09 10.73
C GLY A 181 -10.93 8.66 9.97
N HIS A 182 -10.95 8.75 8.63
CA HIS A 182 -12.17 8.51 7.82
C HIS A 182 -12.25 7.11 7.19
N ARG A 183 -11.41 6.16 7.64
CA ARG A 183 -11.33 4.84 7.02
C ARG A 183 -12.53 3.93 7.36
N PRO A 184 -12.91 3.05 6.41
CA PRO A 184 -13.88 1.99 6.69
C PRO A 184 -13.48 1.12 7.89
N ARG A 185 -14.49 0.56 8.55
CA ARG A 185 -14.31 -0.31 9.72
C ARG A 185 -13.49 -1.55 9.33
N VAL A 186 -12.75 -2.10 10.28
CA VAL A 186 -11.91 -3.30 10.07
C VAL A 186 -12.65 -4.47 9.42
N PRO A 187 -13.90 -4.80 9.77
CA PRO A 187 -14.63 -5.88 9.09
C PRO A 187 -14.78 -5.67 7.58
N VAL A 188 -15.02 -4.43 7.13
CA VAL A 188 -15.13 -4.12 5.69
C VAL A 188 -13.78 -4.36 5.01
N ARG A 189 -12.68 -3.95 5.64
CA ARG A 189 -11.32 -4.18 5.12
C ARG A 189 -10.98 -5.67 5.05
N LEU A 190 -11.38 -6.46 6.04
CA LEU A 190 -11.20 -7.91 6.05
C LEU A 190 -12.00 -8.59 4.93
N VAL A 191 -13.27 -8.19 4.72
CA VAL A 191 -14.09 -8.72 3.62
C VAL A 191 -13.47 -8.39 2.27
N VAL A 192 -13.02 -7.15 2.07
CA VAL A 192 -12.37 -6.74 0.82
C VAL A 192 -11.04 -7.47 0.61
N LEU A 193 -10.25 -7.67 1.67
CA LEU A 193 -9.03 -8.48 1.61
C LEU A 193 -9.33 -9.94 1.25
N GLY A 194 -10.34 -10.54 1.86
CA GLY A 194 -10.77 -11.91 1.52
C GLY A 194 -11.25 -12.02 0.07
N ALA A 195 -11.96 -11.00 -0.45
CA ALA A 195 -12.34 -10.96 -1.87
C ALA A 195 -11.11 -10.85 -2.79
N ALA A 196 -10.08 -10.09 -2.38
CA ALA A 196 -8.81 -10.01 -3.10
C ALA A 196 -8.13 -11.39 -3.18
N VAL A 197 -8.03 -12.09 -2.04
CA VAL A 197 -7.45 -13.43 -1.93
C VAL A 197 -8.15 -14.41 -2.86
N VAL A 198 -9.48 -14.44 -2.82
CA VAL A 198 -10.27 -15.33 -3.69
C VAL A 198 -10.06 -14.98 -5.16
N ALA A 199 -10.07 -13.70 -5.53
CA ALA A 199 -9.88 -13.27 -6.91
C ALA A 199 -8.47 -13.60 -7.43
N HIS A 200 -7.44 -13.42 -6.59
CA HIS A 200 -6.05 -13.71 -6.92
C HIS A 200 -5.82 -15.22 -7.05
N ALA A 201 -6.25 -16.00 -6.06
CA ALA A 201 -6.14 -17.45 -6.06
C ALA A 201 -6.91 -18.07 -7.25
N ALA A 202 -8.13 -17.59 -7.54
CA ALA A 202 -8.90 -18.07 -8.68
C ALA A 202 -8.17 -17.83 -10.02
N LEU A 203 -7.59 -16.64 -10.20
CA LEU A 203 -6.83 -16.34 -11.41
C LEU A 203 -5.56 -17.20 -11.52
N ALA A 204 -4.86 -17.44 -10.42
CA ALA A 204 -3.72 -18.35 -10.41
C ALA A 204 -4.12 -19.78 -10.81
N GLN A 205 -5.26 -20.28 -10.33
CA GLN A 205 -5.79 -21.60 -10.69
C GLN A 205 -6.21 -21.67 -12.17
N LEU A 206 -6.92 -20.66 -12.68
CA LEU A 206 -7.27 -20.58 -14.11
C LEU A 206 -6.02 -20.59 -15.00
N MET A 207 -5.00 -19.84 -14.61
CA MET A 207 -3.73 -19.77 -15.31
C MET A 207 -2.96 -21.09 -15.25
N TYR A 208 -2.95 -21.76 -14.10
CA TYR A 208 -2.36 -23.09 -13.95
C TYR A 208 -3.04 -24.12 -14.87
N ALA A 209 -4.36 -24.04 -14.99
CA ALA A 209 -5.16 -24.87 -15.88
C ALA A 209 -5.04 -24.47 -17.37
N GLY A 210 -4.50 -23.29 -17.67
CA GLY A 210 -4.45 -22.74 -19.03
C GLY A 210 -5.83 -22.36 -19.58
N LEU A 211 -6.79 -22.05 -18.71
CA LEU A 211 -8.18 -21.76 -19.07
C LEU A 211 -8.41 -20.25 -19.16
N PHE A 212 -8.98 -19.79 -20.28
CA PHE A 212 -9.36 -18.39 -20.54
C PHE A 212 -8.23 -17.35 -20.46
N VAL A 213 -6.97 -17.79 -20.31
CA VAL A 213 -5.80 -16.91 -20.26
C VAL A 213 -5.22 -16.66 -21.65
N ASP A 214 -4.85 -15.42 -21.92
CA ASP A 214 -4.31 -14.98 -23.21
C ASP A 214 -2.82 -14.62 -23.09
N VAL A 215 -2.02 -15.62 -22.72
CA VAL A 215 -0.59 -15.49 -22.46
C VAL A 215 0.17 -16.43 -23.42
N PRO A 216 1.06 -15.91 -24.29
CA PRO A 216 1.77 -16.71 -25.29
C PRO A 216 3.01 -17.36 -24.65
N ALA A 217 2.81 -18.24 -23.68
CA ALA A 217 3.88 -18.95 -22.99
C ALA A 217 3.67 -20.47 -23.06
N PRO A 218 4.76 -21.27 -23.09
CA PRO A 218 4.65 -22.72 -22.99
C PRO A 218 3.88 -23.15 -21.73
N PRO A 219 3.12 -24.26 -21.77
CA PRO A 219 2.33 -24.72 -20.62
C PRO A 219 3.15 -24.89 -19.33
N GLU A 220 4.42 -25.28 -19.44
CA GLU A 220 5.33 -25.41 -18.30
C GLU A 220 5.62 -24.07 -17.63
N GLN A 221 5.89 -23.03 -18.42
CA GLN A 221 6.12 -21.67 -17.90
C GLN A 221 4.83 -21.06 -17.33
N LEU A 222 3.68 -21.33 -17.94
CA LEU A 222 2.38 -20.91 -17.41
C LEU A 222 2.11 -21.52 -16.04
N ARG A 223 2.31 -22.84 -15.87
CA ARG A 223 2.15 -23.52 -14.58
C ARG A 223 3.15 -23.03 -13.54
N ALA A 224 4.41 -22.84 -13.93
CA ALA A 224 5.44 -22.31 -13.03
C ALA A 224 5.09 -20.89 -12.58
N GLY A 225 4.67 -20.03 -13.51
CA GLY A 225 4.21 -18.68 -13.21
C GLY A 225 2.97 -18.67 -12.30
N ALA A 226 1.97 -19.50 -12.60
CA ALA A 226 0.78 -19.65 -11.76
C ALA A 226 1.11 -20.13 -10.35
N THR A 227 2.09 -21.01 -10.21
CA THR A 227 2.57 -21.50 -8.91
C THR A 227 3.21 -20.38 -8.10
N VAL A 228 4.06 -19.55 -8.74
CA VAL A 228 4.64 -18.34 -8.12
C VAL A 228 3.55 -17.37 -7.69
N MET A 229 2.58 -17.12 -8.57
CA MET A 229 1.46 -16.22 -8.29
C MET A 229 0.61 -16.72 -7.12
N TYR A 230 0.32 -18.03 -7.05
CA TYR A 230 -0.47 -18.64 -5.98
C TYR A 230 0.22 -18.51 -4.62
N TYR A 231 1.41 -19.12 -4.46
CA TYR A 231 2.09 -19.13 -3.16
C TYR A 231 2.66 -17.76 -2.77
N GLY A 232 3.15 -17.01 -3.75
CA GLY A 232 3.64 -15.65 -3.52
C GLY A 232 2.53 -14.69 -3.12
N GLY A 233 1.37 -14.81 -3.78
CA GLY A 233 0.16 -14.07 -3.46
C GLY A 233 -0.32 -14.36 -2.04
N ASP A 234 -0.50 -15.64 -1.71
CA ASP A 234 -0.89 -16.09 -0.37
C ASP A 234 0.03 -15.52 0.71
N LEU A 235 1.35 -15.57 0.49
CA LEU A 235 2.33 -14.98 1.40
C LEU A 235 2.09 -13.48 1.59
N ALA A 236 1.97 -12.72 0.51
CA ALA A 236 1.79 -11.28 0.57
C ALA A 236 0.47 -10.89 1.24
N GLU A 237 -0.61 -11.63 0.97
CA GLU A 237 -1.94 -11.41 1.54
C GLU A 237 -2.00 -11.77 3.02
N ILE A 238 -1.33 -12.85 3.44
CA ILE A 238 -1.17 -13.21 4.85
C ILE A 238 -0.40 -12.10 5.58
N LEU A 239 0.71 -11.62 5.02
CA LEU A 239 1.46 -10.51 5.60
C LEU A 239 0.60 -9.24 5.70
N LEU A 240 -0.20 -8.92 4.68
CA LEU A 240 -1.14 -7.80 4.70
C LEU A 240 -2.24 -7.99 5.75
N ALA A 241 -2.79 -9.20 5.90
CA ALA A 241 -3.76 -9.52 6.94
C ALA A 241 -3.15 -9.36 8.34
N LEU A 242 -1.94 -9.89 8.56
CA LEU A 242 -1.21 -9.77 9.83
C LEU A 242 -0.93 -8.31 10.18
N THR A 243 -0.54 -7.49 9.20
CA THR A 243 -0.31 -6.06 9.42
C THR A 243 -1.60 -5.33 9.78
N LEU A 244 -2.71 -5.64 9.10
CA LEU A 244 -4.03 -5.12 9.45
C LEU A 244 -4.42 -5.47 10.90
N LEU A 245 -4.22 -6.73 11.31
CA LEU A 245 -4.60 -7.22 12.64
C LEU A 245 -3.71 -6.65 13.74
N THR A 246 -2.38 -6.59 13.54
CA THR A 246 -1.43 -6.09 14.53
C THR A 246 -1.49 -4.57 14.69
N THR A 247 -1.88 -3.83 13.65
CA THR A 247 -2.08 -2.38 13.71
C THR A 247 -3.48 -1.99 14.18
N TRP A 248 -4.41 -2.94 14.26
CA TRP A 248 -5.76 -2.68 14.73
C TRP A 248 -5.78 -2.32 16.21
N ARG A 249 -6.43 -1.19 16.50
CA ARG A 249 -6.77 -0.78 17.87
C ARG A 249 -8.30 -0.68 17.96
N PRO A 250 -8.96 -1.51 18.80
CA PRO A 250 -10.38 -1.38 19.05
C PRO A 250 -10.67 0.03 19.59
N GLN A 251 -11.53 0.78 18.91
CA GLN A 251 -11.95 2.09 19.40
C GLN A 251 -12.83 1.84 20.64
N PRO A 252 -12.52 2.44 21.81
CA PRO A 252 -13.39 2.32 22.97
C PRO A 252 -14.80 2.79 22.59
N ARG A 253 -15.83 1.99 22.87
CA ARG A 253 -17.22 2.45 22.76
C ARG A 253 -17.33 3.72 23.61
N GLN A 254 -17.59 4.87 22.99
CA GLN A 254 -17.91 6.08 23.75
C GLN A 254 -19.13 5.73 24.60
N ARG A 255 -18.93 5.63 25.92
CA ARG A 255 -20.05 5.48 26.86
C ARG A 255 -20.92 6.72 26.70
N PRO A 256 -22.25 6.58 26.57
CA PRO A 256 -23.13 7.74 26.57
C PRO A 256 -22.81 8.60 27.78
N THR A 257 -22.42 9.85 27.56
CA THR A 257 -22.23 10.81 28.65
C THR A 257 -23.55 10.86 29.42
N PRO A 258 -23.58 10.58 30.73
CA PRO A 258 -24.82 10.68 31.48
C PRO A 258 -25.36 12.09 31.30
N VAL A 259 -26.56 12.21 30.73
CA VAL A 259 -27.26 13.50 30.68
C VAL A 259 -27.57 13.83 32.12
N LEU A 260 -26.75 14.70 32.74
CA LEU A 260 -27.09 15.33 34.00
C LEU A 260 -28.39 16.09 33.75
N ARG A 261 -29.53 15.50 34.14
CA ARG A 261 -30.80 16.21 34.18
C ARG A 261 -30.59 17.39 35.12
N SER A 262 -30.50 18.59 34.54
CA SER A 262 -30.60 19.83 35.29
C SER A 262 -31.98 19.85 35.94
N SER A 263 -32.03 19.54 37.23
CA SER A 263 -33.19 19.76 38.08
C SER A 263 -33.30 21.26 38.36
N ALA A 264 -33.75 22.01 37.36
CA ALA A 264 -34.17 23.39 37.50
C ALA A 264 -35.67 23.48 37.21
N GLY A 265 -36.49 23.64 38.25
CA GLY A 265 -37.90 23.92 38.06
C GLY A 265 -38.85 23.57 39.21
N VAL A 266 -38.56 23.97 40.45
CA VAL A 266 -39.63 24.28 41.43
C VAL A 266 -39.13 25.42 42.33
N GLN A 267 -39.54 26.64 42.00
CA GLN A 267 -39.59 27.75 42.97
C GLN A 267 -41.04 27.88 43.41
N PRO A 268 -41.34 27.87 44.73
CA PRO A 268 -42.53 28.52 45.22
C PRO A 268 -42.20 29.60 46.26
N GLY A 269 -42.77 30.77 46.05
CA GLY A 269 -43.27 31.59 47.16
C GLY A 269 -42.26 32.50 47.84
N VAL A 270 -42.17 33.72 47.30
CA VAL A 270 -41.79 34.91 48.05
C VAL A 270 -42.62 35.00 49.35
N LYS A 271 -41.96 35.06 50.50
CA LYS A 271 -42.44 35.82 51.66
C LYS A 271 -41.33 36.75 52.14
N ARG A 272 -41.52 38.05 51.90
CA ARG A 272 -40.75 39.12 52.53
C ARG A 272 -41.06 39.12 54.03
N GLY A 273 -40.05 38.92 54.86
CA GLY A 273 -40.08 39.22 56.30
C GLY A 273 -39.10 40.37 56.59
N PRO A 274 -39.42 41.31 57.46
CA PRO A 274 -38.57 42.47 57.71
C PRO A 274 -37.54 42.20 58.81
N LEU A 275 -36.44 42.95 58.71
CA LEU A 275 -35.63 43.50 59.81
C LEU A 275 -34.59 42.61 60.51
N LEU A 276 -33.38 43.21 60.55
CA LEU A 276 -32.52 43.46 61.72
C LEU A 276 -31.26 42.62 61.92
N TYR A 277 -30.24 43.40 62.32
CA TYR A 277 -28.95 43.07 62.93
C TYR A 277 -27.88 42.43 62.04
N LEU A 278 -26.57 42.69 62.14
CA LEU A 278 -25.70 43.77 62.66
C LEU A 278 -24.27 43.21 62.47
N ARG A 279 -23.27 44.07 62.16
CA ARG A 279 -21.81 43.93 62.47
C ARG A 279 -21.15 42.54 62.30
N ARG A 280 -20.02 42.42 61.62
CA ARG A 280 -18.79 43.19 61.81
C ARG A 280 -17.83 42.88 60.67
#